data_AF-A0A177NU51-F1
#
_entry.id   AF-A0A177NU51-F1
#
_cell.length_a   1.000
_cell.length_b   1.000
_cell.length_c   1.000
_cell.angle_alpha   90.00
_cell.angle_beta   90.00
_cell.angle_gamma   90.00
#
_symmetry.space_group_name_H-M   'P 1'
#
loop_
_entity.id
_entity.type
_entity.pdbx_description
1 polymer ?
#
loop_
_entity_poly.entity_id
_entity_poly.type
_entity_poly.pdbx_seq_one_letter_code
_entity_poly.pdbx_strand_id
1 'polypeptide(L)'
;MATTGFLHQVISDEGFIAANTLAKVLHITQNDLAEVTGLSRDSVTKSARCKSRSTQARLRDTVEIINRVAEWSGGVGRAFAWFRSQPLPSFGDKTAEDLVKEGRAEAVKAYLARIADGGYA
;
A
#
# COMPACT_ATOMS: atom_id res chain seq x y z
N MET A 1 -16.28 -4.37 -9.45
CA MET A 1 -16.15 -3.09 -10.19
C MET A 1 -15.88 -1.90 -9.24
N ALA A 2 -14.96 -2.02 -8.25
CA ALA A 2 -14.76 -0.97 -7.23
C ALA A 2 -13.30 -0.45 -7.11
N THR A 3 -12.35 -1.01 -7.87
CA THR A 3 -10.91 -0.71 -7.74
C THR A 3 -10.45 0.52 -8.51
N THR A 4 -11.01 0.82 -9.67
CA THR A 4 -10.62 2.01 -10.47
C THR A 4 -10.85 3.33 -9.72
N GLY A 5 -11.88 3.40 -8.86
CA GLY A 5 -12.17 4.58 -8.06
C GLY A 5 -11.13 4.85 -6.98
N PHE A 6 -10.49 3.80 -6.44
CA PHE A 6 -9.50 3.94 -5.37
C PHE A 6 -8.27 4.71 -5.84
N LEU A 7 -7.67 4.30 -6.96
CA LEU A 7 -6.47 4.95 -7.52
C LEU A 7 -6.76 6.41 -7.88
N HIS A 8 -7.91 6.69 -8.51
CA HIS A 8 -8.30 8.05 -8.86
C HIS A 8 -8.49 8.95 -7.62
N GLN A 9 -8.94 8.38 -6.49
CA GLN A 9 -9.14 9.13 -5.27
C GLN A 9 -7.82 9.48 -4.56
N VAL A 10 -6.83 8.59 -4.59
CA VAL A 10 -5.57 8.76 -3.82
C VAL A 10 -4.43 9.37 -4.64
N ILE A 11 -4.51 9.36 -5.96
CA ILE A 11 -3.54 10.01 -6.85
C ILE A 11 -4.02 11.43 -7.15
N SER A 12 -3.19 12.43 -6.86
CA SER A 12 -3.48 13.83 -7.21
C SER A 12 -3.36 14.05 -8.72
N ASP A 13 -3.87 15.18 -9.20
CA ASP A 13 -3.75 15.60 -10.61
C ASP A 13 -2.28 15.72 -11.06
N GLU A 14 -1.38 16.09 -10.12
CA GLU A 14 0.07 16.12 -10.32
C GLU A 14 0.74 14.71 -10.37
N GLY A 15 -0.03 13.63 -10.22
CA GLY A 15 0.47 12.24 -10.24
C GLY A 15 1.10 11.74 -8.94
N PHE A 16 0.98 12.50 -7.85
CA PHE A 16 1.50 12.13 -6.53
C PHE A 16 0.47 11.38 -5.69
N ILE A 17 0.91 10.49 -4.81
CA ILE A 17 0.05 9.91 -3.78
C ILE A 17 -0.24 10.97 -2.72
N ALA A 18 -1.51 11.33 -2.57
CA ALA A 18 -1.98 12.24 -1.55
C ALA A 18 -2.10 11.51 -0.20
N ALA A 19 -1.05 11.57 0.63
CA ALA A 19 -0.95 10.83 1.90
C ALA A 19 -2.17 11.05 2.84
N ASN A 20 -2.69 12.28 2.93
CA ASN A 20 -3.88 12.56 3.73
C ASN A 20 -5.14 11.87 3.18
N THR A 21 -5.31 11.85 1.86
CA THR A 21 -6.45 11.18 1.22
C THR A 21 -6.32 9.67 1.37
N LEU A 22 -5.12 9.11 1.18
CA LEU A 22 -4.85 7.70 1.41
C LEU A 22 -5.20 7.29 2.85
N ALA A 23 -4.73 8.03 3.86
CA ALA A 23 -5.04 7.75 5.26
C ALA A 23 -6.56 7.75 5.53
N LYS A 24 -7.29 8.74 4.98
CA LYS A 24 -8.75 8.81 5.08
C LYS A 24 -9.46 7.61 4.46
N VAL A 25 -9.05 7.19 3.26
CA VAL A 25 -9.62 6.03 2.57
C VAL A 25 -9.35 4.73 3.33
N LEU A 26 -8.18 4.61 3.95
CA LEU A 26 -7.82 3.47 4.78
C LEU A 26 -8.42 3.53 6.20
N HIS A 27 -9.18 4.59 6.53
CA HIS A 27 -9.75 4.83 7.86
C HIS A 27 -8.73 4.83 9.00
N ILE A 28 -7.54 5.39 8.75
CA ILE A 28 -6.47 5.53 9.73
C ILE A 28 -5.97 6.97 9.82
N THR A 29 -5.16 7.28 10.82
CA THR A 29 -4.49 8.58 10.89
C THR A 29 -3.28 8.63 9.95
N GLN A 30 -2.80 9.84 9.65
CA GLN A 30 -1.53 9.98 8.91
C GLN A 30 -0.33 9.44 9.72
N ASN A 31 -0.41 9.40 11.04
CA ASN A 31 0.64 8.81 11.87
C ASN A 31 0.66 7.29 11.70
N ASP A 32 -0.51 6.65 11.73
CA ASP A 32 -0.63 5.22 11.44
C ASP A 32 -0.15 4.93 10.01
N LEU A 33 -0.48 5.79 9.04
CA LEU A 33 0.02 5.65 7.68
C LEU A 33 1.55 5.69 7.62
N ALA A 34 2.18 6.60 8.36
CA ALA A 34 3.64 6.66 8.44
C ALA A 34 4.20 5.34 9.00
N GLU A 35 3.60 4.82 10.06
CA GLU A 35 4.00 3.57 10.70
C GLU A 35 3.89 2.39 9.72
N VAL A 36 2.72 2.13 9.14
CA VAL A 36 2.49 0.97 8.24
C VAL A 36 3.30 1.03 6.94
N THR A 37 3.80 2.21 6.57
CA THR A 37 4.67 2.39 5.40
C THR A 37 6.16 2.45 5.73
N GLY A 38 6.52 2.43 7.02
CA GLY A 38 7.91 2.62 7.47
C GLY A 38 8.47 4.01 7.16
N LEU A 39 7.60 5.01 6.98
CA LEU A 39 7.96 6.40 6.74
C LEU A 39 8.00 7.17 8.05
N SER A 40 8.77 8.27 8.08
CA SER A 40 8.68 9.20 9.21
C SER A 40 7.39 10.03 9.14
N ARG A 41 6.88 10.48 10.29
CA ARG A 41 5.71 11.37 10.35
C ARG A 41 5.87 12.61 9.47
N ASP A 42 7.06 13.21 9.47
CA ASP A 42 7.33 14.39 8.63
C ASP A 42 7.28 14.06 7.14
N SER A 43 7.60 12.83 6.75
CA SER A 43 7.53 12.38 5.35
C SER A 43 6.10 12.41 4.82
N VAL A 44 5.11 12.06 5.63
CA VAL A 44 3.71 12.03 5.20
C VAL A 44 2.94 13.34 5.47
N THR A 45 3.40 14.17 6.42
CA THR A 45 2.72 15.42 6.81
C THR A 45 3.28 16.69 6.15
N LYS A 46 4.59 16.77 5.85
CA LYS A 46 5.20 17.96 5.24
C LYS A 46 5.16 17.85 3.73
N SER A 47 4.50 18.80 3.06
CA SER A 47 4.32 18.81 1.59
C SER A 47 5.60 18.52 0.80
N ALA A 48 6.71 19.21 1.10
CA ALA A 48 7.99 18.99 0.41
C ALA A 48 8.57 17.58 0.62
N ARG A 49 8.42 17.01 1.82
CA ARG A 49 8.93 15.66 2.14
C ARG A 49 8.03 14.57 1.55
N CYS A 50 6.73 14.83 1.51
CA CYS A 50 5.74 13.97 0.89
C CYS A 50 6.00 13.83 -0.61
N LYS A 51 6.38 14.92 -1.29
CA LYS A 51 6.73 14.91 -2.72
C LYS A 51 8.14 14.35 -3.03
N SER A 52 8.93 13.96 -2.02
CA SER A 52 10.24 13.37 -2.27
C SER A 52 10.13 12.00 -2.94
N ARG A 53 11.10 11.68 -3.81
CA ARG A 53 11.09 10.44 -4.61
C ARG A 53 10.96 9.17 -3.74
N SER A 54 11.71 9.11 -2.63
CA SER A 54 11.69 7.96 -1.72
C SER A 54 10.34 7.79 -1.03
N THR A 55 9.76 8.89 -0.53
CA THR A 55 8.44 8.87 0.10
C THR A 55 7.35 8.45 -0.88
N GLN A 56 7.36 9.05 -2.08
CA GLN A 56 6.39 8.72 -3.11
C GLN A 56 6.51 7.29 -3.62
N ALA A 57 7.74 6.76 -3.76
CA ALA A 57 7.94 5.35 -4.11
C ALA A 57 7.29 4.43 -3.08
N ARG A 58 7.56 4.65 -1.78
CA ARG A 58 6.97 3.85 -0.71
C ARG A 58 5.44 3.94 -0.67
N LEU A 59 4.88 5.15 -0.78
CA LEU A 59 3.43 5.35 -0.80
C LEU A 59 2.80 4.67 -2.02
N ARG A 60 3.45 4.75 -3.19
CA ARG A 60 2.99 4.11 -4.42
C ARG A 60 3.01 2.60 -4.30
N ASP A 61 4.07 2.02 -3.74
CA ASP A 61 4.17 0.59 -3.49
C ASP A 61 2.99 0.09 -2.64
N THR A 62 2.69 0.79 -1.55
CA THR A 62 1.56 0.46 -0.67
C THR A 62 0.23 0.54 -1.41
N VAL A 63 0.00 1.61 -2.19
CA VAL A 63 -1.23 1.79 -2.97
C VAL A 63 -1.38 0.68 -4.02
N GLU A 64 -0.31 0.31 -4.71
CA GLU A 64 -0.33 -0.75 -5.72
C GLU A 64 -0.65 -2.12 -5.12
N ILE A 65 -0.05 -2.44 -3.97
CA ILE A 65 -0.32 -3.68 -3.23
C ILE A 65 -1.80 -3.71 -2.79
N ILE A 66 -2.29 -2.65 -2.16
CA ILE A 66 -3.68 -2.57 -1.70
C ILE A 66 -4.66 -2.66 -2.88
N ASN A 67 -4.39 -1.94 -3.97
CA ASN A 67 -5.24 -1.98 -5.16
C ASN A 67 -5.34 -3.39 -5.75
N ARG A 68 -4.19 -4.08 -5.88
CA ARG A 68 -4.15 -5.46 -6.37
C ARG A 68 -4.92 -6.40 -5.46
N VAL A 69 -4.76 -6.27 -4.15
CA VAL A 69 -5.45 -7.13 -3.18
C VAL A 69 -6.95 -6.87 -3.15
N ALA A 70 -7.36 -5.61 -3.31
CA ALA A 70 -8.76 -5.20 -3.31
C ALA A 70 -9.61 -5.88 -4.40
N GLU A 71 -8.98 -6.30 -5.52
CA GLU A 71 -9.66 -7.01 -6.61
C GLU A 71 -10.29 -8.33 -6.17
N TRP A 72 -9.64 -9.05 -5.24
CA TRP A 72 -10.04 -10.40 -4.81
C TRP A 72 -10.42 -10.45 -3.32
N SER A 73 -9.98 -9.49 -2.50
CA SER A 73 -10.43 -9.37 -1.10
C SER A 73 -11.83 -8.75 -0.96
N GLY A 74 -12.40 -8.22 -2.04
CA GLY A 74 -13.72 -7.59 -2.02
C GLY A 74 -13.71 -6.14 -1.49
N GLY A 75 -12.63 -5.40 -1.69
CA GLY A 75 -12.55 -3.97 -1.41
C GLY A 75 -11.32 -3.51 -0.60
N VAL A 76 -11.10 -2.20 -0.61
CA VAL A 76 -9.89 -1.53 -0.05
C VAL A 76 -9.72 -1.78 1.45
N GLY A 77 -10.78 -1.67 2.25
CA GLY A 77 -10.68 -1.91 3.70
C GLY A 77 -10.27 -3.34 4.04
N ARG A 78 -10.81 -4.34 3.33
CA ARG A 78 -10.41 -5.75 3.47
C ARG A 78 -9.00 -6.00 2.96
N ALA A 79 -8.60 -5.35 1.87
CA ALA A 79 -7.23 -5.43 1.35
C ALA A 79 -6.22 -4.85 2.34
N PHE A 80 -6.58 -3.75 3.01
CA PHE A 80 -5.76 -3.19 4.06
C PHE A 80 -5.69 -4.10 5.29
N ALA A 81 -6.79 -4.72 5.71
CA ALA A 81 -6.76 -5.70 6.78
C ALA A 81 -5.85 -6.90 6.43
N TRP A 82 -5.90 -7.39 5.19
CA TRP A 82 -4.98 -8.43 4.70
C TRP A 82 -3.52 -7.95 4.73
N PHE A 83 -3.25 -6.73 4.28
CA PHE A 83 -1.91 -6.15 4.23
C PHE A 83 -1.22 -6.15 5.59
N ARG A 84 -1.97 -5.84 6.65
CA ARG A 84 -1.46 -5.77 8.02
C ARG A 84 -1.43 -7.10 8.77
N SER A 85 -2.31 -8.04 8.40
CA SER A 85 -2.62 -9.20 9.24
C SER A 85 -2.21 -10.54 8.62
N GLN A 86 -2.09 -10.62 7.29
CA GLN A 86 -1.87 -11.89 6.62
C GLN A 86 -0.37 -12.18 6.48
N PRO A 87 0.16 -13.23 7.14
CA PRO A 87 1.53 -13.66 6.91
C PRO A 87 1.68 -14.23 5.49
N LEU A 88 2.80 -13.94 4.85
CA LEU A 88 3.14 -14.46 3.53
C LEU A 88 4.04 -15.70 3.69
N PRO A 89 3.61 -16.90 3.24
CA PRO A 89 4.33 -18.15 3.47
C PRO A 89 5.79 -18.16 2.97
N SER A 90 6.08 -17.44 1.89
CA SER A 90 7.42 -17.36 1.31
C SER A 90 8.37 -16.39 2.03
N PHE A 91 7.93 -15.74 3.12
CA PHE A 91 8.67 -14.69 3.80
C PHE A 91 8.85 -14.91 5.30
N GLY A 92 8.70 -16.15 5.79
CA GLY A 92 8.91 -16.49 7.20
C GLY A 92 7.91 -15.77 8.10
N ASP A 93 6.62 -15.93 7.80
CA ASP A 93 5.48 -15.36 8.53
C ASP A 93 5.42 -13.82 8.59
N LYS A 94 6.24 -13.12 7.80
CA LYS A 94 6.13 -11.66 7.64
C LYS A 94 4.89 -11.27 6.85
N THR A 95 4.26 -10.19 7.28
CA THR A 95 3.13 -9.59 6.57
C THR A 95 3.60 -8.71 5.41
N ALA A 96 2.68 -8.28 4.56
CA ALA A 96 2.99 -7.28 3.54
C ALA A 96 3.43 -5.95 4.17
N GLU A 97 2.84 -5.57 5.30
CA GLU A 97 3.26 -4.40 6.09
C GLU A 97 4.72 -4.48 6.52
N ASP A 98 5.16 -5.62 7.07
CA ASP A 98 6.54 -5.83 7.51
C ASP A 98 7.53 -5.69 6.35
N LEU A 99 7.21 -6.30 5.21
CA LEU A 99 8.06 -6.25 4.03
C LEU A 99 8.14 -4.85 3.43
N VAL A 100 7.04 -4.10 3.44
CA VAL A 100 7.03 -2.69 3.00
C VAL A 100 7.89 -1.83 3.92
N LYS A 101 7.77 -2.00 5.25
CA LYS A 101 8.63 -1.34 6.25
C LYS A 101 10.11 -1.64 6.03
N GLU A 102 10.46 -2.87 5.66
CA GLU A 102 11.82 -3.30 5.33
C GLU A 102 12.34 -2.81 3.97
N GLY A 103 11.51 -2.13 3.18
CA GLY A 103 11.88 -1.71 1.83
C GLY A 103 11.83 -2.81 0.77
N ARG A 104 11.15 -3.91 1.08
CA ARG A 104 11.01 -5.10 0.23
C ARG A 104 9.63 -5.18 -0.41
N ALA A 105 9.01 -4.04 -0.70
CA ALA A 105 7.67 -3.98 -1.28
C ALA A 105 7.59 -4.69 -2.65
N GLU A 106 8.65 -4.60 -3.46
CA GLU A 106 8.74 -5.33 -4.73
C GLU A 106 8.63 -6.86 -4.55
N ALA A 107 9.11 -7.40 -3.44
CA ALA A 107 8.97 -8.82 -3.14
C ALA A 107 7.51 -9.21 -2.88
N VAL A 108 6.74 -8.33 -2.23
CA VAL A 108 5.28 -8.51 -2.06
C VAL A 108 4.58 -8.49 -3.42
N LYS A 109 4.91 -7.51 -4.27
CA LYS A 109 4.31 -7.41 -5.62
C LYS A 109 4.63 -8.64 -6.47
N ALA A 110 5.87 -9.12 -6.45
CA ALA A 110 6.27 -10.33 -7.15
C ALA A 110 5.54 -11.58 -6.62
N TYR A 111 5.37 -11.68 -5.29
CA TYR A 111 4.57 -12.73 -4.68
C TYR A 111 3.11 -12.68 -5.15
N LEU A 112 2.49 -11.49 -5.15
CA LEU A 112 1.13 -11.28 -5.64
C LEU A 112 0.98 -11.62 -7.13
N ALA A 113 1.98 -11.29 -7.95
CA ALA A 113 2.00 -11.67 -9.36
C ALA A 113 2.06 -13.19 -9.55
N ARG A 114 2.90 -13.89 -8.78
CA ARG A 114 3.01 -15.36 -8.84
C ARG A 114 1.70 -16.06 -8.47
N ILE A 115 1.02 -15.61 -7.40
CA ILE A 115 -0.25 -16.22 -7.00
C ILE A 115 -1.38 -15.92 -7.99
N ALA A 116 -1.34 -14.76 -8.65
CA ALA A 116 -2.31 -14.42 -9.70
C ALA A 116 -2.10 -15.31 -10.93
N ASP A 117 -0.85 -15.60 -11.30
CA ASP A 117 -0.50 -16.50 -12.41
C ASP A 117 -0.84 -17.97 -12.09
N GLY A 118 -0.58 -18.42 -10.86
CA GLY A 118 -0.86 -19.79 -10.41
C GLY A 118 -2.32 -20.08 -10.03
N GLY A 119 -3.20 -19.07 -10.01
CA GLY A 119 -4.61 -19.19 -9.64
C GLY A 119 -5.57 -19.44 -10.81
N TYR A 120 -5.06 -19.49 -12.04
CA TYR A 120 -5.82 -19.78 -13.27
C TYR A 120 -5.56 -21.21 -13.83
N ALA A 121 -4.95 -22.10 -13.03
CA ALA A 121 -4.77 -23.52 -13.39
C ALA A 121 -5.86 -24.41 -12.78
#